data_AF-A0A6I6ADY9-F1
#
_entry.id   AF-A0A6I6ADY9-F1
#
_cell.length_a   1.000
_cell.length_b   1.000
_cell.length_c   1.000
_cell.angle_alpha   90.00
_cell.angle_beta   90.00
_cell.angle_gamma   90.00
#
_symmetry.space_group_name_H-M   'P 1'
#
loop_
_entity.id
_entity.type
_entity.pdbx_description
1 polymer ?
#
loop_
_entity_poly.entity_id
_entity_poly.type
_entity_poly.pdbx_seq_one_letter_code
_entity_poly.pdbx_strand_id
1 'polypeptide(L)'
;MTNRRHQLLLYMMITILVMSLPFDVRGAQNGPEEVLIYYANETAPNENEQKNYETIINWLRETGEDEFIELSRQYERDMHLFPAVVDLEVDIIQHRLPRRDGRLNGVIITNRMAREGRFLIYRAGDTQFRNMCLAIPCFDNYIHASNPLCQSAILRRVLEKVATIFSADDHEFIFVVKSHGSKERFLTPLISVRHQNTNRDEVLALSSHQVDEANLPDWVHRSGITKSEFFSIVSNVGDKYDMTFSSIVIEACQGGISPSLEKSIPMNIQQLSFIDGNANHLNLIWDNLLHAQSKHERFADTLTQRLPPIFDTVSTRSNPKRSQSEISRKQDEHIPYLLYYFPLVGWFGYVAGRWFKKGSSAGTH
;
A
#
# COMPACT_ATOMS: atom_id res chain seq x y z
N MET A 1 73.63 1.41 -8.61
CA MET A 1 72.36 1.36 -9.37
C MET A 1 71.43 0.19 -8.95
N THR A 2 71.61 -0.40 -7.77
CA THR A 2 70.86 -1.60 -7.29
C THR A 2 69.61 -1.30 -6.45
N ASN A 3 69.36 -0.04 -6.10
CA ASN A 3 68.31 0.33 -5.14
C ASN A 3 66.91 0.51 -5.77
N ARG A 4 66.82 0.95 -7.04
CA ARG A 4 65.51 1.19 -7.71
C ARG A 4 64.74 -0.09 -8.04
N ARG A 5 65.44 -1.19 -8.38
CA ARG A 5 64.78 -2.47 -8.71
C ARG A 5 64.15 -3.13 -7.47
N HIS A 6 64.77 -2.99 -6.31
CA HIS A 6 64.23 -3.52 -5.05
C HIS A 6 63.00 -2.73 -4.58
N GLN A 7 63.00 -1.39 -4.74
CA GLN A 7 61.82 -0.59 -4.45
C GLN A 7 60.63 -0.96 -5.35
N LEU A 8 60.86 -1.16 -6.65
CA LEU A 8 59.78 -1.51 -7.59
C LEU A 8 59.16 -2.88 -7.29
N LEU A 9 59.98 -3.87 -6.94
CA LEU A 9 59.51 -5.19 -6.52
C LEU A 9 58.74 -5.13 -5.20
N LEU A 10 59.18 -4.31 -4.24
CA LEU A 10 58.49 -4.11 -2.97
C LEU A 10 57.11 -3.46 -3.17
N TYR A 11 57.01 -2.42 -4.00
CA TYR A 11 55.73 -1.81 -4.35
C TYR A 11 54.80 -2.80 -5.06
N MET A 12 55.32 -3.60 -5.99
CA MET A 12 54.51 -4.59 -6.71
C MET A 12 54.00 -5.69 -5.78
N MET A 13 54.83 -6.18 -4.85
CA MET A 13 54.39 -7.16 -3.84
C MET A 13 53.38 -6.58 -2.86
N ILE A 14 53.53 -5.32 -2.42
CA ILE A 14 52.53 -4.66 -1.56
C ILE A 14 51.21 -4.50 -2.31
N THR A 15 51.24 -4.16 -3.60
CA THR A 15 50.01 -4.00 -4.40
C THR A 15 49.29 -5.34 -4.59
N ILE A 16 50.04 -6.41 -4.89
CA ILE A 16 49.50 -7.77 -5.00
C ILE A 16 48.97 -8.24 -3.64
N LEU A 17 49.68 -7.99 -2.54
CA LEU A 17 49.26 -8.37 -1.18
C LEU A 17 48.00 -7.61 -0.76
N VAL A 18 47.90 -6.31 -1.06
CA VAL A 18 46.70 -5.50 -0.78
C VAL A 18 45.51 -5.94 -1.63
N MET A 19 45.72 -6.39 -2.88
CA MET A 19 44.65 -6.95 -3.71
C MET A 19 44.30 -8.43 -3.42
N SER A 20 45.15 -9.16 -2.69
CA SER A 20 44.94 -10.58 -2.35
C SER A 20 44.60 -10.82 -0.88
N LEU A 21 44.69 -9.78 -0.03
CA LEU A 21 43.89 -9.74 1.19
C LEU A 21 42.42 -9.77 0.74
N PRO A 22 41.61 -10.74 1.18
CA PRO A 22 40.17 -10.58 1.10
C PRO A 22 39.88 -9.34 1.92
N PHE A 23 39.71 -8.20 1.26
CA PHE A 23 38.91 -7.13 1.80
C PHE A 23 37.52 -7.74 1.92
N ASP A 24 37.31 -8.42 3.03
CA ASP A 24 35.99 -8.69 3.54
C ASP A 24 35.45 -7.32 3.92
N VAL A 25 35.01 -6.56 2.90
CA VAL A 25 34.06 -5.45 3.02
C VAL A 25 32.68 -6.02 3.38
N ARG A 26 32.66 -7.10 4.17
CA ARG A 26 31.64 -7.39 5.17
C ARG A 26 31.96 -6.61 6.45
N GLY A 27 32.42 -5.37 6.30
CA GLY A 27 32.16 -4.34 7.29
C GLY A 27 30.65 -4.35 7.49
N ALA A 28 30.24 -4.91 8.61
CA ALA A 28 28.89 -5.40 8.80
C ALA A 28 27.87 -4.30 8.50
N GLN A 29 26.91 -4.61 7.63
CA GLN A 29 25.71 -3.83 7.42
C GLN A 29 24.86 -3.91 8.69
N ASN A 30 25.30 -3.24 9.76
CA ASN A 30 24.80 -3.38 11.13
C ASN A 30 23.40 -2.79 11.39
N GLY A 31 22.59 -2.59 10.35
CA GLY A 31 21.20 -2.17 10.49
C GLY A 31 20.26 -3.37 10.65
N PRO A 32 19.07 -3.18 11.26
CA PRO A 32 17.99 -4.18 11.18
C PRO A 32 17.56 -4.41 9.73
N GLU A 33 16.98 -5.58 9.46
CA GLU A 33 16.30 -5.87 8.20
C GLU A 33 15.01 -5.06 8.10
N GLU A 34 14.45 -4.92 6.90
CA GLU A 34 13.18 -4.22 6.72
C GLU A 34 12.08 -5.20 6.34
N VAL A 35 10.87 -4.97 6.81
CA VAL A 35 9.67 -5.74 6.47
C VAL A 35 8.68 -4.81 5.79
N LEU A 36 8.46 -5.00 4.49
CA LEU A 36 7.38 -4.34 3.77
C LEU A 36 6.06 -5.05 4.07
N ILE A 37 5.13 -4.35 4.72
CA ILE A 37 3.75 -4.77 4.93
C ILE A 37 2.88 -4.03 3.91
N TYR A 38 2.44 -4.72 2.87
CA TYR A 38 1.49 -4.22 1.89
C TYR A 38 0.07 -4.67 2.25
N TYR A 39 -0.79 -3.70 2.56
CA TYR A 39 -2.15 -3.92 3.07
C TYR A 39 -3.14 -3.20 2.17
N ALA A 40 -3.79 -3.94 1.29
CA ALA A 40 -4.73 -3.40 0.32
C ALA A 40 -6.17 -3.75 0.70
N ASN A 41 -6.97 -2.75 1.05
CA ASN A 41 -8.41 -2.86 1.23
C ASN A 41 -9.12 -2.57 -0.11
N GLU A 42 -8.91 -3.43 -1.11
CA GLU A 42 -9.45 -3.26 -2.46
C GLU A 42 -10.95 -3.57 -2.54
N THR A 43 -11.65 -2.92 -3.47
CA THR A 43 -13.07 -3.19 -3.78
C THR A 43 -13.23 -4.53 -4.51
N ALA A 44 -13.18 -5.63 -3.79
CA ALA A 44 -13.34 -6.98 -4.34
C ALA A 44 -14.61 -7.65 -3.77
N PRO A 45 -15.82 -7.28 -4.23
CA PRO A 45 -17.06 -7.76 -3.66
C PRO A 45 -17.22 -9.28 -3.77
N ASN A 46 -17.87 -9.89 -2.78
CA ASN A 46 -18.44 -11.24 -2.93
C ASN A 46 -19.80 -11.17 -3.65
N GLU A 47 -20.47 -12.30 -3.85
CA GLU A 47 -21.77 -12.32 -4.56
C GLU A 47 -22.85 -11.40 -3.96
N ASN A 48 -22.90 -11.28 -2.63
CA ASN A 48 -23.90 -10.46 -1.96
C ASN A 48 -23.57 -8.97 -2.04
N GLU A 49 -22.28 -8.62 -1.87
CA GLU A 49 -21.86 -7.23 -2.06
C GLU A 49 -21.94 -6.82 -3.54
N GLN A 50 -21.67 -7.72 -4.48
CA GLN A 50 -21.83 -7.46 -5.92
C GLN A 50 -23.26 -7.04 -6.25
N LYS A 51 -24.27 -7.80 -5.78
CA LYS A 51 -25.69 -7.45 -5.93
C LYS A 51 -26.02 -6.09 -5.29
N ASN A 52 -25.36 -5.77 -4.19
CA ASN A 52 -25.52 -4.48 -3.53
C ASN A 52 -25.02 -3.33 -4.40
N TYR A 53 -23.82 -3.45 -4.96
CA TYR A 53 -23.29 -2.48 -5.93
C TYR A 53 -24.23 -2.33 -7.12
N GLU A 54 -24.64 -3.42 -7.76
CA GLU A 54 -25.53 -3.40 -8.91
C GLU A 54 -26.85 -2.67 -8.62
N THR A 55 -27.45 -2.92 -7.44
CA THR A 55 -28.68 -2.26 -7.02
C THR A 55 -28.49 -0.76 -6.87
N ILE A 56 -27.43 -0.33 -6.18
CA ILE A 56 -27.13 1.09 -5.95
C ILE A 56 -26.78 1.81 -7.26
N ILE A 57 -25.97 1.18 -8.12
CA ILE A 57 -25.62 1.69 -9.44
C ILE A 57 -26.87 1.88 -10.31
N ASN A 58 -27.81 0.93 -10.27
CA ASN A 58 -29.07 1.04 -11.00
C ASN A 58 -29.93 2.20 -10.49
N TRP A 59 -30.06 2.35 -9.16
CA TRP A 59 -30.79 3.46 -8.56
C TRP A 59 -30.26 4.83 -9.01
N LEU A 60 -28.93 4.99 -9.06
CA LEU A 60 -28.27 6.19 -9.55
C LEU A 60 -28.56 6.45 -11.03
N ARG A 61 -28.49 5.41 -11.88
CA ARG A 61 -28.73 5.53 -13.33
C ARG A 61 -30.15 5.90 -13.69
N GLU A 62 -31.12 5.33 -12.98
CA GLU A 62 -32.55 5.54 -13.25
C GLU A 62 -33.00 6.99 -13.04
N THR A 63 -32.18 7.83 -12.39
CA THR A 63 -32.45 9.27 -12.28
C THR A 63 -32.41 9.98 -13.65
N GLY A 64 -31.56 9.52 -14.57
CA GLY A 64 -31.29 10.21 -15.83
C GLY A 64 -30.45 11.49 -15.68
N GLU A 65 -29.99 11.84 -14.47
CA GLU A 65 -29.19 13.04 -14.22
C GLU A 65 -27.70 12.77 -14.44
N ASP A 66 -27.01 13.66 -15.16
CA ASP A 66 -25.63 13.46 -15.59
C ASP A 66 -24.66 13.19 -14.41
N GLU A 67 -24.87 13.86 -13.28
CA GLU A 67 -24.08 13.70 -12.06
C GLU A 67 -24.17 12.28 -11.51
N PHE A 68 -25.39 11.75 -11.33
CA PHE A 68 -25.60 10.39 -10.82
C PHE A 68 -25.18 9.33 -11.85
N ILE A 69 -25.34 9.60 -13.14
CA ILE A 69 -24.83 8.72 -14.20
C ILE A 69 -23.30 8.63 -14.09
N GLU A 70 -22.59 9.74 -13.92
CA GLU A 70 -21.14 9.72 -13.77
C GLU A 70 -20.70 9.03 -12.48
N LEU A 71 -21.40 9.26 -11.35
CA LEU A 71 -21.15 8.54 -10.10
C LEU A 71 -21.33 7.02 -10.27
N SER A 72 -22.38 6.59 -10.97
CA SER A 72 -22.61 5.17 -11.26
C SER A 72 -21.46 4.56 -12.07
N ARG A 73 -20.92 5.29 -13.05
CA ARG A 73 -19.75 4.87 -13.84
C ARG A 73 -18.48 4.84 -13.02
N GLN A 74 -18.32 5.73 -12.04
CA GLN A 74 -17.19 5.70 -11.12
C GLN A 74 -17.22 4.43 -10.26
N TYR A 75 -18.38 4.05 -9.72
CA TYR A 75 -18.52 2.81 -8.95
C TYR A 75 -18.24 1.56 -9.78
N GLU A 76 -18.78 1.47 -10.99
CA GLU A 76 -18.47 0.35 -11.89
C GLU A 76 -16.98 0.28 -12.24
N ARG A 77 -16.37 1.43 -12.56
CA ARG A 77 -14.93 1.47 -12.84
C ARG A 77 -14.13 1.01 -11.62
N ASP A 78 -14.49 1.44 -10.42
CA ASP A 78 -13.76 1.06 -9.20
C ASP A 78 -13.80 -0.45 -8.95
N MET A 79 -14.98 -1.08 -9.08
CA MET A 79 -15.16 -2.53 -8.92
C MET A 79 -14.28 -3.37 -9.84
N HIS A 80 -13.86 -2.81 -10.98
CA HIS A 80 -12.98 -3.49 -11.93
C HIS A 80 -11.52 -3.06 -11.81
N LEU A 81 -11.27 -1.74 -11.73
CA LEU A 81 -9.92 -1.18 -11.78
C LEU A 81 -9.17 -1.36 -10.46
N PHE A 82 -9.83 -1.19 -9.31
CA PHE A 82 -9.13 -1.27 -8.03
C PHE A 82 -8.57 -2.69 -7.79
N PRO A 83 -9.36 -3.78 -7.94
CA PRO A 83 -8.80 -5.13 -7.83
C PRO A 83 -7.71 -5.43 -8.87
N ALA A 84 -7.88 -4.96 -10.12
CA ALA A 84 -6.91 -5.18 -11.18
C ALA A 84 -5.57 -4.49 -10.91
N VAL A 85 -5.59 -3.26 -10.38
CA VAL A 85 -4.37 -2.57 -9.98
C VAL A 85 -3.72 -3.26 -8.80
N VAL A 86 -4.48 -3.69 -7.79
CA VAL A 86 -3.92 -4.45 -6.67
C VAL A 86 -3.32 -5.77 -7.14
N ASP A 87 -3.94 -6.48 -8.08
CA ASP A 87 -3.36 -7.68 -8.68
C ASP A 87 -2.04 -7.39 -9.38
N LEU A 88 -1.95 -6.28 -10.13
CA LEU A 88 -0.72 -5.84 -10.77
C LEU A 88 0.38 -5.52 -9.74
N GLU A 89 0.07 -4.74 -8.70
CA GLU A 89 1.02 -4.36 -7.65
C GLU A 89 1.52 -5.60 -6.89
N VAL A 90 0.62 -6.50 -6.50
CA VAL A 90 0.96 -7.78 -5.87
C VAL A 90 1.84 -8.64 -6.77
N ASP A 91 1.51 -8.77 -8.07
CA ASP A 91 2.31 -9.52 -9.04
C ASP A 91 3.74 -8.95 -9.15
N ILE A 92 3.87 -7.62 -9.24
CA ILE A 92 5.18 -6.95 -9.28
C ILE A 92 5.95 -7.24 -8.00
N ILE A 93 5.37 -7.04 -6.82
CA ILE A 93 6.04 -7.28 -5.54
C ILE A 93 6.47 -8.75 -5.44
N GLN A 94 5.58 -9.70 -5.77
CA GLN A 94 5.88 -11.13 -5.71
C GLN A 94 7.00 -11.58 -6.65
N HIS A 95 7.12 -10.96 -7.83
CA HIS A 95 8.14 -11.35 -8.82
C HIS A 95 9.45 -10.58 -8.69
N ARG A 96 9.41 -9.36 -8.18
CA ARG A 96 10.60 -8.50 -8.05
C ARG A 96 11.27 -8.69 -6.72
N LEU A 97 10.54 -8.77 -5.62
CA LEU A 97 11.12 -8.85 -4.29
C LEU A 97 12.07 -10.06 -4.10
N PRO A 98 11.71 -11.30 -4.53
CA PRO A 98 12.60 -12.47 -4.40
C PRO A 98 13.84 -12.45 -5.29
N ARG A 99 13.84 -11.63 -6.35
CA ARG A 99 14.97 -11.51 -7.28
C ARG A 99 15.97 -10.44 -6.87
N ARG A 100 15.72 -9.76 -5.75
CA ARG A 100 16.60 -8.72 -5.23
C ARG A 100 17.66 -9.36 -4.34
N ASP A 101 18.89 -8.94 -4.53
CA ASP A 101 19.91 -9.02 -3.50
C ASP A 101 19.54 -7.99 -2.41
N GLY A 102 19.14 -8.44 -1.23
CA GLY A 102 18.82 -7.51 -0.16
C GLY A 102 18.23 -8.16 1.08
N ARG A 103 17.91 -7.29 2.05
CA ARG A 103 17.40 -7.63 3.39
C ARG A 103 15.95 -7.17 3.58
N LEU A 104 15.21 -7.05 2.47
CA LEU A 104 13.81 -6.63 2.48
C LEU A 104 12.92 -7.87 2.49
N ASN A 105 12.23 -8.07 3.59
CA ASN A 105 11.19 -9.05 3.80
C ASN A 105 9.84 -8.48 3.30
N GLY A 106 8.86 -9.36 3.07
CA GLY A 106 7.56 -8.97 2.52
C GLY A 106 6.39 -9.65 3.20
N VAL A 107 5.33 -8.88 3.43
CA VAL A 107 4.00 -9.34 3.86
C VAL A 107 2.98 -8.68 2.94
N ILE A 108 2.11 -9.47 2.33
CA ILE A 108 1.05 -8.97 1.44
C ILE A 108 -0.28 -9.51 1.94
N ILE A 109 -1.24 -8.62 2.15
CA ILE A 109 -2.62 -8.98 2.42
C ILE A 109 -3.59 -8.09 1.66
N THR A 110 -4.61 -8.72 1.08
CA THR A 110 -5.70 -8.06 0.36
C THR A 110 -7.05 -8.54 0.89
N ASN A 111 -8.15 -7.85 0.58
CA ASN A 111 -9.49 -8.28 1.00
C ASN A 111 -9.81 -9.70 0.51
N ARG A 112 -9.46 -10.04 -0.74
CA ARG A 112 -9.60 -11.42 -1.26
C ARG A 112 -8.82 -12.44 -0.44
N MET A 113 -7.54 -12.18 -0.15
CA MET A 113 -6.72 -13.10 0.64
C MET A 113 -7.26 -13.27 2.06
N ALA A 114 -7.66 -12.17 2.70
CA ALA A 114 -8.21 -12.20 4.05
C ALA A 114 -9.50 -13.04 4.11
N ARG A 115 -10.41 -12.91 3.14
CA ARG A 115 -11.62 -13.77 3.09
C ARG A 115 -11.31 -15.26 2.98
N GLU A 116 -10.22 -15.60 2.30
CA GLU A 116 -9.70 -16.96 2.20
C GLU A 116 -8.91 -17.40 3.45
N GLY A 117 -8.87 -16.56 4.49
CA GLY A 117 -8.17 -16.84 5.74
C GLY A 117 -6.66 -16.91 5.57
N ARG A 118 -6.09 -16.16 4.61
CA ARG A 118 -4.67 -16.21 4.28
C ARG A 118 -4.05 -14.84 3.99
N PHE A 119 -2.73 -14.83 3.96
CA PHE A 119 -1.88 -13.74 3.50
C PHE A 119 -0.56 -14.34 2.98
N LEU A 120 0.27 -13.52 2.33
CA LEU A 120 1.54 -13.97 1.79
C LEU A 120 2.70 -13.45 2.63
N ILE A 121 3.73 -14.29 2.79
CA ILE A 121 5.00 -13.90 3.41
C ILE A 121 6.16 -14.19 2.47
N TYR A 122 7.18 -13.36 2.54
CA TYR A 122 8.48 -13.57 1.93
C TYR A 122 9.55 -13.23 2.96
N ARG A 123 10.50 -14.14 3.15
CA ARG A 123 11.71 -13.85 3.92
C ARG A 123 12.86 -13.60 2.97
N ALA A 124 13.71 -12.62 3.28
CA ALA A 124 14.87 -12.30 2.47
C ALA A 124 15.74 -13.57 2.25
N GLY A 125 16.02 -13.88 0.98
CA GLY A 125 16.75 -15.09 0.58
C GLY A 125 15.87 -16.28 0.21
N ASP A 126 14.55 -16.24 0.47
CA ASP A 126 13.61 -17.22 -0.09
C ASP A 126 13.53 -17.06 -1.62
N THR A 127 13.08 -18.12 -2.33
CA THR A 127 12.90 -18.05 -3.79
C THR A 127 11.52 -17.53 -4.20
N GLN A 128 10.54 -17.57 -3.30
CA GLN A 128 9.15 -17.22 -3.58
C GLN A 128 8.38 -16.88 -2.29
N PHE A 129 7.23 -16.22 -2.46
CA PHE A 129 6.28 -16.00 -1.39
C PHE A 129 5.57 -17.30 -0.97
N ARG A 130 5.20 -17.40 0.31
CA ARG A 130 4.46 -18.52 0.91
C ARG A 130 3.13 -18.05 1.46
N ASN A 131 2.10 -18.87 1.32
CA ASN A 131 0.82 -18.63 1.98
C ASN A 131 0.93 -18.92 3.48
N MET A 132 0.34 -18.06 4.29
CA MET A 132 0.20 -18.20 5.73
C MET A 132 -1.26 -18.04 6.13
N CYS A 133 -1.69 -18.78 7.14
CA CYS A 133 -3.06 -18.68 7.64
C CYS A 133 -3.24 -17.45 8.55
N LEU A 134 -4.37 -16.80 8.40
CA LEU A 134 -4.85 -15.71 9.25
C LEU A 134 -6.32 -16.00 9.61
N ALA A 135 -6.60 -16.18 10.90
CA ALA A 135 -7.96 -16.37 11.35
C ALA A 135 -8.76 -15.07 11.17
N ILE A 136 -9.76 -15.08 10.27
CA ILE A 136 -10.70 -13.98 10.08
C ILE A 136 -12.04 -14.40 10.68
N PRO A 137 -12.65 -13.58 11.56
CA PRO A 137 -13.99 -13.84 12.07
C PRO A 137 -15.00 -13.79 10.93
N CYS A 138 -16.08 -14.55 11.07
CA CYS A 138 -17.23 -14.42 10.17
C CYS A 138 -17.97 -13.10 10.49
N PHE A 139 -18.44 -12.43 9.45
CA PHE A 139 -19.23 -11.20 9.58
C PHE A 139 -20.62 -11.41 8.98
N ASP A 140 -21.67 -11.13 9.74
CA ASP A 140 -23.05 -11.20 9.26
C ASP A 140 -23.36 -10.09 8.23
N ASN A 141 -22.68 -8.95 8.36
CA ASN A 141 -22.75 -7.88 7.38
C ASN A 141 -21.91 -8.25 6.15
N TYR A 142 -22.55 -8.46 4.99
CA TYR A 142 -21.86 -8.84 3.77
C TYR A 142 -20.86 -7.79 3.24
N ILE A 143 -21.00 -6.52 3.63
CA ILE A 143 -20.01 -5.46 3.31
C ILE A 143 -18.74 -5.70 4.11
N HIS A 144 -18.86 -5.98 5.41
CA HIS A 144 -17.70 -6.30 6.25
C HIS A 144 -17.09 -7.66 5.89
N ALA A 145 -17.94 -8.63 5.53
CA ALA A 145 -17.47 -9.93 5.03
C ALA A 145 -16.70 -9.79 3.72
N SER A 146 -17.05 -8.83 2.87
CA SER A 146 -16.34 -8.54 1.63
C SER A 146 -15.09 -7.68 1.84
N ASN A 147 -15.11 -6.79 2.84
CA ASN A 147 -14.03 -5.86 3.15
C ASN A 147 -13.46 -6.10 4.56
N PRO A 148 -12.95 -7.30 4.88
CA PRO A 148 -12.47 -7.59 6.22
C PRO A 148 -11.32 -6.66 6.65
N LEU A 149 -10.56 -6.11 5.70
CA LEU A 149 -9.41 -5.26 5.99
C LEU A 149 -9.79 -3.83 6.41
N CYS A 150 -11.06 -3.42 6.29
CA CYS A 150 -11.55 -2.17 6.87
C CYS A 150 -11.94 -2.28 8.36
N GLN A 151 -11.65 -3.42 9.00
CA GLN A 151 -12.05 -3.71 10.37
C GLN A 151 -10.85 -3.63 11.33
N SER A 152 -11.01 -2.88 12.41
CA SER A 152 -9.98 -2.63 13.43
C SER A 152 -9.39 -3.88 14.05
N ALA A 153 -10.24 -4.88 14.33
CA ALA A 153 -9.80 -6.16 14.86
C ALA A 153 -8.88 -6.91 13.88
N ILE A 154 -9.09 -6.74 12.57
CA ILE A 154 -8.30 -7.41 11.53
C ILE A 154 -6.98 -6.68 11.31
N LEU A 155 -6.98 -5.35 11.25
CA LEU A 155 -5.74 -4.57 11.21
C LEU A 155 -4.83 -4.95 12.39
N ARG A 156 -5.37 -4.94 13.62
CA ARG A 156 -4.64 -5.37 14.82
C ARG A 156 -4.08 -6.78 14.64
N ARG A 157 -4.93 -7.75 14.29
CA ARG A 157 -4.52 -9.16 14.16
C ARG A 157 -3.46 -9.37 13.09
N VAL A 158 -3.51 -8.63 11.97
CA VAL A 158 -2.48 -8.66 10.93
C VAL A 158 -1.16 -8.16 11.50
N LEU A 159 -1.13 -6.97 12.11
CA LEU A 159 0.11 -6.42 12.67
C LEU A 159 0.70 -7.30 13.78
N GLU A 160 -0.14 -7.83 14.68
CA GLU A 160 0.30 -8.80 15.68
C GLU A 160 0.88 -10.06 15.03
N LYS A 161 0.24 -10.57 13.97
CA LYS A 161 0.74 -11.74 13.25
C LYS A 161 2.09 -11.47 12.59
N VAL A 162 2.28 -10.29 12.00
CA VAL A 162 3.56 -9.87 11.43
C VAL A 162 4.64 -9.83 12.52
N ALA A 163 4.35 -9.23 13.68
CA ALA A 163 5.28 -9.16 14.80
C ALA A 163 5.73 -10.56 15.30
N THR A 164 4.84 -11.56 15.26
CA THR A 164 5.20 -12.94 15.63
C THR A 164 6.08 -13.64 14.59
N ILE A 165 6.12 -13.15 13.35
CA ILE A 165 6.87 -13.75 12.24
C ILE A 165 8.24 -13.09 12.08
N PHE A 166 8.30 -11.79 12.35
CA PHE A 166 9.49 -10.93 12.24
C PHE A 166 9.72 -10.21 13.56
N SER A 167 10.78 -10.58 14.28
CA SER A 167 11.13 -9.97 15.57
C SER A 167 11.56 -8.51 15.38
N ALA A 168 11.09 -7.61 16.23
CA ALA A 168 11.48 -6.20 16.20
C ALA A 168 12.96 -5.97 16.60
N ASP A 169 13.60 -6.93 17.28
CA ASP A 169 15.04 -6.88 17.57
C ASP A 169 15.89 -6.89 16.28
N ASP A 170 15.38 -7.58 15.25
CA ASP A 170 16.08 -7.81 13.99
C ASP A 170 15.49 -7.00 12.83
N HIS A 171 14.30 -6.41 13.00
CA HIS A 171 13.52 -5.83 11.90
C HIS A 171 12.92 -4.46 12.22
N GLU A 172 12.93 -3.58 11.21
CA GLU A 172 12.08 -2.38 11.15
C GLU A 172 10.98 -2.56 10.11
N PHE A 173 9.85 -1.87 10.30
CA PHE A 173 8.64 -2.10 9.51
C PHE A 173 8.32 -0.93 8.59
N ILE A 174 7.94 -1.24 7.36
CA ILE A 174 7.40 -0.29 6.39
C ILE A 174 5.96 -0.70 6.14
N PHE A 175 5.01 0.18 6.42
CA PHE A 175 3.59 -0.15 6.30
C PHE A 175 2.93 0.66 5.19
N VAL A 176 2.58 0.01 4.09
CA VAL A 176 1.87 0.62 2.98
C VAL A 176 0.42 0.18 3.00
N VAL A 177 -0.47 1.14 3.16
CA VAL A 177 -1.92 0.95 3.20
C VAL A 177 -2.51 1.51 1.93
N LYS A 178 -3.31 0.70 1.23
CA LYS A 178 -4.05 1.11 0.05
C LYS A 178 -5.53 0.89 0.26
N SER A 179 -6.34 1.93 0.14
CA SER A 179 -7.76 1.87 0.48
C SER A 179 -8.54 3.03 -0.13
N HIS A 180 -9.86 2.92 -0.16
CA HIS A 180 -10.69 4.13 -0.12
C HIS A 180 -10.47 4.85 1.22
N GLY A 181 -10.64 6.17 1.20
CA GLY A 181 -10.48 7.02 2.36
C GLY A 181 -11.53 8.13 2.41
N SER A 182 -11.63 8.74 3.57
CA SER A 182 -12.43 9.94 3.79
C SER A 182 -11.71 10.87 4.74
N LYS A 183 -12.26 12.08 4.92
CA LYS A 183 -11.80 13.06 5.90
C LYS A 183 -11.56 12.46 7.29
N GLU A 184 -12.33 11.44 7.70
CA GLU A 184 -12.25 10.85 9.04
C GLU A 184 -11.57 9.48 9.09
N ARG A 185 -11.39 8.80 7.94
CA ARG A 185 -11.03 7.38 7.88
C ARG A 185 -9.92 7.11 6.88
N PHE A 186 -8.93 6.30 7.28
CA PHE A 186 -7.89 5.80 6.37
C PHE A 186 -8.30 4.53 5.63
N LEU A 187 -9.20 3.76 6.23
CA LEU A 187 -9.63 2.46 5.72
C LEU A 187 -11.14 2.43 5.70
N THR A 188 -11.75 2.38 4.52
CA THR A 188 -13.21 2.27 4.36
C THR A 188 -13.52 1.44 3.12
N PRO A 189 -14.64 0.70 3.06
CA PRO A 189 -15.20 0.28 1.78
C PRO A 189 -15.62 1.52 0.97
N LEU A 190 -15.72 1.39 -0.35
CA LEU A 190 -16.28 2.46 -1.20
C LEU A 190 -17.77 2.70 -0.89
N ILE A 191 -18.54 1.60 -0.80
CA ILE A 191 -19.95 1.62 -0.40
C ILE A 191 -20.07 0.97 0.96
N SER A 192 -20.48 1.75 1.96
CA SER A 192 -20.68 1.29 3.34
C SER A 192 -22.13 0.88 3.65
N VAL A 193 -23.04 1.00 2.68
CA VAL A 193 -24.48 0.78 2.86
C VAL A 193 -24.99 -0.47 2.20
N ARG A 194 -25.86 -1.17 2.94
CA ARG A 194 -26.63 -2.30 2.43
C ARG A 194 -27.93 -1.79 1.83
N HIS A 195 -28.22 -2.10 0.57
CA HIS A 195 -29.49 -1.79 -0.11
C HIS A 195 -30.70 -2.33 0.67
N GLN A 196 -30.54 -3.38 1.47
CA GLN A 196 -31.59 -3.93 2.34
C GLN A 196 -31.94 -3.04 3.55
N ASN A 197 -31.07 -2.09 3.88
CA ASN A 197 -31.18 -1.19 5.03
C ASN A 197 -31.47 0.27 4.62
N THR A 198 -31.66 0.54 3.33
CA THR A 198 -31.91 1.88 2.79
C THR A 198 -32.86 1.78 1.60
N ASN A 199 -33.17 2.91 0.97
CA ASN A 199 -33.95 2.99 -0.25
C ASN A 199 -33.29 3.93 -1.27
N ARG A 200 -33.82 3.95 -2.49
CA ARG A 200 -33.31 4.79 -3.58
C ARG A 200 -33.25 6.26 -3.18
N ASP A 201 -34.32 6.82 -2.63
CA ASP A 201 -34.41 8.26 -2.37
C ASP A 201 -33.39 8.71 -1.31
N GLU A 202 -33.14 7.90 -0.29
CA GLU A 202 -32.08 8.14 0.70
C GLU A 202 -30.68 8.14 0.06
N VAL A 203 -30.40 7.17 -0.81
CA VAL A 203 -29.11 7.10 -1.52
C VAL A 203 -28.92 8.32 -2.42
N LEU A 204 -29.97 8.77 -3.12
CA LEU A 204 -29.91 9.95 -3.98
C LEU A 204 -29.72 11.24 -3.18
N ALA A 205 -30.43 11.40 -2.06
CA ALA A 205 -30.30 12.56 -1.17
C ALA A 205 -28.87 12.67 -0.60
N LEU A 206 -28.26 11.53 -0.22
CA LEU A 206 -26.88 11.48 0.25
C LEU A 206 -25.87 11.79 -0.87
N SER A 207 -26.08 11.20 -2.05
CA SER A 207 -25.18 11.36 -3.20
C SER A 207 -25.17 12.81 -3.71
N SER A 208 -26.27 13.54 -3.58
CA SER A 208 -26.40 14.96 -3.95
C SER A 208 -25.99 15.95 -2.84
N HIS A 209 -25.47 15.46 -1.70
CA HIS A 209 -25.10 16.26 -0.54
C HIS A 209 -26.26 17.11 0.01
N GLN A 210 -27.50 16.66 -0.20
CA GLN A 210 -28.71 17.32 0.31
C GLN A 210 -29.00 16.99 1.78
N VAL A 211 -28.27 16.03 2.34
CA VAL A 211 -28.36 15.63 3.76
C VAL A 211 -27.22 16.28 4.53
N ASP A 212 -27.57 17.04 5.56
CA ASP A 212 -26.60 17.61 6.51
C ASP A 212 -25.83 16.48 7.23
N GLU A 213 -24.54 16.68 7.51
CA GLU A 213 -23.71 15.72 8.26
C GLU A 213 -24.35 15.32 9.60
N ALA A 214 -25.06 16.26 10.24
CA ALA A 214 -25.79 16.03 11.49
C ALA A 214 -27.02 15.10 11.36
N ASN A 215 -27.52 14.88 10.13
CA ASN A 215 -28.72 14.10 9.84
C ASN A 215 -28.43 12.88 8.95
N LEU A 216 -27.15 12.48 8.83
CA LEU A 216 -26.79 11.30 8.06
C LEU A 216 -27.41 10.05 8.68
N PRO A 217 -27.96 9.13 7.86
CA PRO A 217 -28.45 7.87 8.36
C PRO A 217 -27.38 7.13 9.16
N ASP A 218 -27.81 6.52 10.25
CA ASP A 218 -26.99 5.77 11.21
C ASP A 218 -25.97 4.81 10.59
N TRP A 219 -26.26 4.26 9.41
CA TRP A 219 -25.40 3.30 8.72
C TRP A 219 -24.21 3.95 7.98
N VAL A 220 -24.28 5.24 7.64
CA VAL A 220 -23.25 5.96 6.86
C VAL A 220 -21.90 5.94 7.59
N HIS A 221 -21.92 6.10 8.91
CA HIS A 221 -20.71 6.22 9.73
C HIS A 221 -20.12 4.91 10.23
N ARG A 222 -20.74 3.75 9.95
CA ARG A 222 -20.43 2.50 10.69
C ARG A 222 -19.30 1.66 10.11
N SER A 223 -18.78 1.99 8.93
CA SER A 223 -17.79 1.15 8.26
C SER A 223 -16.42 1.81 8.19
N GLY A 224 -15.38 1.02 8.42
CA GLY A 224 -13.99 1.45 8.30
C GLY A 224 -13.28 1.74 9.62
N ILE A 225 -12.02 2.13 9.51
CA ILE A 225 -11.13 2.49 10.63
C ILE A 225 -10.89 4.00 10.57
N THR A 226 -11.20 4.70 11.66
CA THR A 226 -10.92 6.14 11.76
C THR A 226 -9.43 6.39 11.83
N LYS A 227 -8.98 7.62 11.52
CA LYS A 227 -7.56 7.96 11.58
C LYS A 227 -6.99 7.83 13.01
N SER A 228 -7.77 8.23 14.01
CA SER A 228 -7.40 8.08 15.43
C SER A 228 -7.34 6.62 15.88
N GLU A 229 -8.30 5.80 15.44
CA GLU A 229 -8.33 4.38 15.74
C GLU A 229 -7.16 3.64 15.07
N PHE A 230 -6.84 3.98 13.82
CA PHE A 230 -5.68 3.47 13.10
C PHE A 230 -4.39 3.72 13.88
N PHE A 231 -4.14 4.96 14.30
CA PHE A 231 -2.96 5.29 15.10
C PHE A 231 -2.95 4.61 16.46
N SER A 232 -4.11 4.49 17.12
CA SER A 232 -4.22 3.74 18.37
C SER A 232 -3.84 2.27 18.19
N ILE A 233 -4.29 1.61 17.11
CA ILE A 233 -3.92 0.22 16.82
C ILE A 233 -2.43 0.09 16.57
N VAL A 234 -1.86 0.97 15.72
CA VAL A 234 -0.44 0.95 15.37
C VAL A 234 0.45 1.22 16.59
N SER A 235 0.08 2.17 17.46
CA SER A 235 0.77 2.43 18.72
C SER A 235 0.69 1.21 19.64
N ASN A 236 -0.52 0.70 19.90
CA ASN A 236 -0.71 -0.40 20.85
C ASN A 236 0.02 -1.68 20.43
N VAL A 237 0.07 -1.99 19.13
CA VAL A 237 0.85 -3.14 18.64
C VAL A 237 2.34 -2.83 18.69
N GLY A 238 2.73 -1.59 18.35
CA GLY A 238 4.07 -1.06 18.55
C GLY A 238 4.60 -1.30 19.95
N ASP A 239 3.89 -0.79 20.96
CA ASP A 239 4.29 -0.86 22.37
C ASP A 239 4.31 -2.31 22.90
N LYS A 240 3.46 -3.19 22.36
CA LYS A 240 3.35 -4.58 22.83
C LYS A 240 4.44 -5.49 22.26
N TYR A 241 4.93 -5.21 21.05
CA TYR A 241 5.88 -6.05 20.33
C TYR A 241 7.16 -5.30 19.93
N ASP A 242 7.40 -4.13 20.53
CA ASP A 242 8.49 -3.21 20.25
C ASP A 242 8.62 -2.84 18.74
N MET A 243 7.52 -2.90 17.99
CA MET A 243 7.54 -2.61 16.55
C MET A 243 7.74 -1.11 16.29
N THR A 244 8.80 -0.79 15.55
CA THR A 244 9.05 0.55 15.01
C THR A 244 8.78 0.57 13.51
N PHE A 245 7.96 1.53 13.08
CA PHE A 245 7.66 1.79 11.68
C PHE A 245 8.60 2.88 11.16
N SER A 246 9.53 2.51 10.28
CA SER A 246 10.41 3.47 9.61
C SER A 246 9.62 4.36 8.65
N SER A 247 8.56 3.82 8.04
CA SER A 247 7.65 4.58 7.19
C SER A 247 6.26 3.96 7.21
N ILE A 248 5.22 4.80 7.26
CA ILE A 248 3.85 4.44 6.93
C ILE A 248 3.42 5.27 5.72
N VAL A 249 2.96 4.60 4.67
CA VAL A 249 2.43 5.26 3.46
C VAL A 249 0.95 4.94 3.31
N ILE A 250 0.11 5.97 3.26
CA ILE A 250 -1.33 5.85 3.12
C ILE A 250 -1.75 6.30 1.71
N GLU A 251 -2.04 5.32 0.86
CA GLU A 251 -2.72 5.49 -0.43
C GLU A 251 -4.24 5.45 -0.22
N ALA A 252 -4.80 6.55 0.28
CA ALA A 252 -6.24 6.71 0.44
C ALA A 252 -6.68 8.15 0.14
N CYS A 253 -7.86 8.30 -0.47
CA CYS A 253 -8.45 9.61 -0.71
C CYS A 253 -8.64 10.37 0.60
N GLN A 254 -8.41 11.68 0.59
CA GLN A 254 -8.55 12.54 1.78
C GLN A 254 -7.77 12.02 2.99
N GLY A 255 -6.59 11.43 2.75
CA GLY A 255 -5.65 10.95 3.75
C GLY A 255 -5.01 12.06 4.59
N GLY A 256 -5.29 13.33 4.29
CA GLY A 256 -4.83 14.48 5.08
C GLY A 256 -5.11 14.34 6.56
N ILE A 257 -4.14 14.67 7.41
CA ILE A 257 -4.33 14.69 8.86
C ILE A 257 -4.50 16.13 9.35
N SER A 258 -5.40 16.35 10.30
CA SER A 258 -5.53 17.67 10.92
C SER A 258 -4.29 17.97 11.77
N PRO A 259 -3.94 19.25 12.00
CA PRO A 259 -2.83 19.62 12.91
C PRO A 259 -2.97 19.05 14.33
N SER A 260 -4.21 18.85 14.79
CA SER A 260 -4.48 18.19 16.07
C SER A 260 -4.12 16.70 16.04
N LEU A 261 -4.39 16.02 14.93
CA LEU A 261 -4.10 14.61 14.76
C LEU A 261 -2.62 14.36 14.44
N GLU A 262 -1.93 15.30 13.80
CA GLU A 262 -0.47 15.25 13.60
C GLU A 262 0.29 15.14 14.93
N LYS A 263 -0.16 15.87 15.96
CA LYS A 263 0.39 15.77 17.32
C LYS A 263 0.10 14.42 17.99
N SER A 264 -0.83 13.64 17.46
CA SER A 264 -1.20 12.31 17.96
C SER A 264 -0.54 11.17 17.19
N ILE A 265 0.32 11.46 16.20
CA ILE A 265 1.08 10.41 15.50
C ILE A 265 1.95 9.67 16.54
N PRO A 266 1.80 8.34 16.67
CA PRO A 266 2.58 7.52 17.59
C PRO A 266 4.10 7.68 17.42
N MET A 267 4.85 7.67 18.53
CA MET A 267 6.32 7.81 18.50
C MET A 267 7.03 6.65 17.81
N ASN A 268 6.39 5.49 17.71
CA ASN A 268 6.91 4.34 16.98
C ASN A 268 6.77 4.49 15.45
N ILE A 269 6.22 5.59 14.94
CA ILE A 269 6.17 5.92 13.51
C ILE A 269 7.19 7.03 13.26
N GLN A 270 8.25 6.73 12.51
CA GLN A 270 9.29 7.72 12.18
C GLN A 270 8.82 8.70 11.10
N GLN A 271 8.11 8.17 10.10
CA GLN A 271 7.59 8.94 8.98
C GLN A 271 6.20 8.46 8.58
N LEU A 272 5.32 9.42 8.31
CA LEU A 272 3.99 9.19 7.74
C LEU A 272 3.88 9.96 6.43
N SER A 273 3.52 9.27 5.35
CA SER A 273 3.23 9.86 4.05
C SER A 273 1.79 9.55 3.64
N PHE A 274 1.06 10.53 3.11
CA PHE A 274 -0.37 10.41 2.79
C PHE A 274 -0.78 11.31 1.64
N ILE A 275 -1.96 11.08 1.06
CA ILE A 275 -2.51 11.89 -0.05
C ILE A 275 -3.63 12.80 0.50
N ASP A 276 -3.44 14.13 0.52
CA ASP A 276 -4.45 15.11 1.01
C ASP A 276 -5.54 15.45 -0.04
N GLY A 277 -5.81 14.54 -0.98
CA GLY A 277 -6.72 14.78 -2.09
C GLY A 277 -7.28 13.48 -2.68
N ASN A 278 -7.54 13.47 -3.97
CA ASN A 278 -8.01 12.27 -4.67
C ASN A 278 -6.81 11.36 -4.97
N ALA A 279 -6.78 10.19 -4.35
CA ALA A 279 -5.84 9.14 -4.70
C ALA A 279 -6.27 8.48 -6.02
N ASN A 280 -5.31 8.19 -6.90
CA ASN A 280 -5.58 7.36 -8.06
C ASN A 280 -5.55 5.88 -7.65
N HIS A 281 -6.06 4.99 -8.51
CA HIS A 281 -5.94 3.55 -8.27
C HIS A 281 -4.48 3.09 -8.23
N LEU A 282 -3.57 3.75 -8.95
CA LEU A 282 -2.13 3.47 -8.99
C LEU A 282 -1.35 4.75 -8.64
N ASN A 283 -0.75 4.82 -7.45
CA ASN A 283 0.10 5.95 -7.05
C ASN A 283 1.56 5.53 -6.91
N LEU A 284 1.82 4.33 -6.38
CA LEU A 284 3.17 3.80 -6.25
C LEU A 284 3.53 2.90 -7.43
N ILE A 285 4.60 3.27 -8.14
CA ILE A 285 5.14 2.43 -9.22
C ILE A 285 6.14 1.44 -8.60
N TRP A 286 5.65 0.32 -8.09
CA TRP A 286 6.46 -0.68 -7.37
C TRP A 286 7.69 -1.17 -8.12
N ASP A 287 7.60 -1.31 -9.44
CA ASP A 287 8.74 -1.73 -10.27
C ASP A 287 9.90 -0.73 -10.20
N ASN A 288 9.59 0.57 -10.08
CA ASN A 288 10.57 1.65 -9.94
C ASN A 288 11.09 1.79 -8.50
N LEU A 289 10.31 1.41 -7.49
CA LEU A 289 10.68 1.51 -6.06
C LEU A 289 11.56 0.35 -5.61
N LEU A 290 11.13 -0.87 -5.93
CA LEU A 290 12.03 -2.01 -6.15
C LEU A 290 12.93 -1.60 -7.34
N HIS A 291 13.85 -2.36 -7.92
CA HIS A 291 14.85 -1.81 -8.89
C HIS A 291 15.74 -0.62 -8.42
N ALA A 292 15.22 0.57 -8.09
CA ALA A 292 15.98 1.76 -7.72
C ALA A 292 16.76 1.66 -6.41
N GLN A 293 16.21 0.95 -5.40
CA GLN A 293 16.90 0.78 -4.12
C GLN A 293 18.20 0.00 -4.35
N SER A 294 19.34 0.59 -3.94
CA SER A 294 20.64 -0.07 -3.99
C SER A 294 20.80 -1.13 -2.89
N LYS A 295 21.75 -2.07 -3.04
CA LYS A 295 21.97 -3.19 -2.10
C LYS A 295 22.26 -2.76 -0.65
N HIS A 296 22.71 -1.52 -0.46
CA HIS A 296 23.11 -0.99 0.85
C HIS A 296 22.16 0.09 1.37
N GLU A 297 21.14 0.46 0.60
CA GLU A 297 20.18 1.49 0.95
C GLU A 297 18.96 0.88 1.62
N ARG A 298 18.38 1.58 2.60
CA ARG A 298 17.12 1.21 3.21
C ARG A 298 15.98 1.45 2.23
N PHE A 299 15.05 0.50 2.14
CA PHE A 299 13.87 0.64 1.30
C PHE A 299 12.99 1.79 1.75
N ALA A 300 12.92 2.08 3.05
CA ALA A 300 12.18 3.24 3.57
C ALA A 300 12.69 4.57 3.00
N ASP A 301 14.02 4.70 2.84
CA ASP A 301 14.65 5.89 2.28
C ASP A 301 14.34 6.01 0.78
N THR A 302 14.47 4.91 0.03
CA THR A 302 14.12 4.88 -1.40
C THR A 302 12.65 5.20 -1.61
N LEU A 303 11.77 4.61 -0.81
CA LEU A 303 10.33 4.84 -0.85
C LEU A 303 10.05 6.34 -0.71
N THR A 304 10.58 6.95 0.34
CA THR A 304 10.41 8.38 0.64
C THR A 304 10.93 9.29 -0.47
N GLN A 305 12.14 9.02 -0.98
CA GLN A 305 12.78 9.83 -2.02
C GLN A 305 12.05 9.77 -3.37
N ARG A 306 11.27 8.71 -3.59
CA ARG A 306 10.59 8.44 -4.86
C ARG A 306 9.07 8.47 -4.76
N LEU A 307 8.53 8.95 -3.63
CA LEU A 307 7.11 9.21 -3.55
C LEU A 307 6.71 10.24 -4.61
N PRO A 308 5.61 10.00 -5.35
CA PRO A 308 5.04 11.02 -6.22
C PRO A 308 4.74 12.32 -5.44
N PRO A 309 4.74 13.48 -6.11
CA PRO A 309 4.48 14.76 -5.46
C PRO A 309 3.06 14.91 -4.89
N ILE A 310 2.17 13.93 -5.13
CA ILE A 310 0.82 13.90 -4.55
C ILE A 310 0.83 13.52 -3.07
N PHE A 311 1.95 12.98 -2.57
CA PHE A 311 2.11 12.59 -1.18
C PHE A 311 2.70 13.73 -0.36
N ASP A 312 1.98 14.11 0.68
CA ASP A 312 2.53 14.89 1.79
C ASP A 312 3.26 13.96 2.75
N THR A 313 4.25 14.48 3.46
CA THR A 313 5.06 13.70 4.39
C THR A 313 5.31 14.46 5.69
N VAL A 314 5.05 13.80 6.80
CA VAL A 314 5.33 14.27 8.16
C VAL A 314 6.38 13.36 8.80
N SER A 315 7.42 13.96 9.37
CA SER A 315 8.46 13.25 10.13
C SER A 315 8.33 13.56 11.61
N THR A 316 8.24 12.52 12.45
CA THR A 316 8.13 12.67 13.91
C THR A 316 9.49 12.87 14.57
N ARG A 317 10.56 12.36 13.95
CA ARG A 317 11.94 12.65 14.35
C ARG A 317 12.36 13.99 13.78
N SER A 318 12.01 15.03 14.51
CA SER A 318 12.58 16.36 14.31
C SER A 318 14.10 16.27 14.40
N ASN A 319 14.77 16.30 13.24
CA ASN A 319 16.07 16.93 13.17
C ASN A 319 15.78 18.42 12.92
N PRO A 320 15.85 19.30 13.94
CA PRO A 320 15.37 20.68 13.86
C PRO A 320 16.14 21.58 12.86
N LYS A 321 17.02 21.00 12.03
CA LYS A 321 17.79 21.72 11.00
C LYS A 321 17.30 21.52 9.56
N ARG A 322 16.18 20.83 9.34
CA ARG A 322 15.56 20.74 8.01
C ARG A 322 14.06 21.04 8.12
N SER A 323 13.72 22.25 8.58
CA SER A 323 12.37 22.76 8.39
C SER A 323 12.13 22.96 6.89
N GLN A 324 11.38 22.05 6.30
CA GLN A 324 10.75 22.20 5.00
C GLN A 324 9.79 23.39 5.07
N SER A 325 10.23 24.54 4.56
CA SER A 325 9.31 25.61 4.14
C SER A 325 9.78 26.34 2.87
N GLU A 326 10.82 25.87 2.17
CA GLU A 326 11.38 26.58 1.01
C GLU A 326 11.65 25.71 -0.23
N ILE A 327 11.11 24.49 -0.31
CA ILE A 327 10.89 23.88 -1.64
C ILE A 327 9.48 24.29 -2.08
N SER A 328 9.39 25.56 -2.49
CA SER A 328 8.62 26.03 -3.65
C SER A 328 7.72 24.92 -4.24
N ARG A 329 6.39 24.92 -4.08
CA ARG A 329 5.46 25.85 -4.74
C ARG A 329 6.07 26.63 -5.93
N LYS A 330 6.74 25.89 -6.82
CA LYS A 330 6.82 26.18 -8.25
C LYS A 330 6.06 25.04 -8.93
N GLN A 331 4.81 25.31 -9.27
CA GLN A 331 4.40 25.59 -10.64
C GLN A 331 4.53 24.35 -11.54
N ASP A 332 3.40 23.70 -11.76
CA ASP A 332 2.89 23.36 -13.09
C ASP A 332 3.94 22.96 -14.14
N GLU A 333 4.57 21.80 -13.93
CA GLU A 333 4.81 20.93 -15.07
C GLU A 333 3.88 19.73 -14.89
N HIS A 334 2.71 19.82 -15.53
CA HIS A 334 1.92 18.66 -15.89
C HIS A 334 2.83 17.71 -16.70
N ILE A 335 3.53 16.80 -16.03
CA ILE A 335 3.92 15.55 -16.67
C ILE A 335 2.58 14.95 -17.12
N PRO A 336 2.30 14.84 -18.43
CA PRO A 336 0.98 14.45 -18.88
C PRO A 336 0.69 13.07 -18.30
N TYR A 337 -0.41 12.97 -17.55
CA TYR A 337 -0.89 11.73 -16.91
C TYR A 337 -0.91 10.53 -17.87
N LEU A 338 -0.93 10.77 -19.19
CA LEU A 338 -0.65 9.79 -20.25
C LEU A 338 0.55 8.87 -19.96
N LEU A 339 1.66 9.36 -19.38
CA LEU A 339 2.82 8.52 -19.05
C LEU A 339 2.53 7.45 -17.98
N TYR A 340 1.60 7.71 -17.06
CA TYR A 340 1.14 6.74 -16.06
C TYR A 340 0.26 5.64 -16.66
N TYR A 341 -0.39 5.89 -17.80
CA TYR A 341 -1.29 4.92 -18.45
C TYR A 341 -0.58 3.99 -19.43
N PHE A 342 0.62 4.30 -19.93
CA PHE A 342 1.34 3.41 -20.85
C PHE A 342 1.63 2.00 -20.27
N PRO A 343 2.07 1.85 -19.00
CA PRO A 343 2.21 0.54 -18.38
C PRO A 343 0.87 -0.20 -18.28
N LEU A 344 -0.21 0.54 -17.99
CA LEU A 344 -1.57 0.00 -17.88
C LEU A 344 -2.08 -0.54 -19.23
N VAL A 345 -1.89 0.23 -20.31
CA VAL A 345 -2.25 -0.18 -21.69
C VAL A 345 -1.41 -1.38 -22.12
N GLY A 346 -0.11 -1.40 -21.82
CA GLY A 346 0.76 -2.55 -22.08
C GLY A 346 0.31 -3.80 -21.33
N TRP A 347 -0.10 -3.65 -20.07
CA TRP A 347 -0.62 -4.75 -19.25
C TRP A 347 -1.97 -5.26 -19.76
N PHE A 348 -2.91 -4.38 -20.12
CA PHE A 348 -4.18 -4.79 -20.76
C PHE A 348 -3.92 -5.55 -22.06
N GLY A 349 -2.97 -5.11 -22.88
CA GLY A 349 -2.53 -5.85 -24.07
C GLY A 349 -1.96 -7.24 -23.74
N TYR A 350 -1.16 -7.34 -22.68
CA TYR A 350 -0.59 -8.63 -22.23
C TYR A 350 -1.67 -9.60 -21.71
N VAL A 351 -2.59 -9.13 -20.87
CA VAL A 351 -3.69 -9.93 -20.32
C VAL A 351 -4.63 -10.40 -21.42
N ALA A 352 -5.03 -9.49 -22.32
CA ALA A 352 -5.83 -9.84 -23.49
C ALA A 352 -5.12 -10.89 -24.36
N GLY A 353 -3.82 -10.72 -24.63
CA GLY A 353 -3.01 -11.68 -25.38
C GLY A 353 -2.96 -13.08 -24.74
N ARG A 354 -2.90 -13.16 -23.41
CA ARG A 354 -2.99 -14.45 -22.69
C ARG A 354 -4.36 -15.10 -22.80
N TRP A 355 -5.44 -14.32 -22.76
CA TRP A 355 -6.80 -14.81 -22.96
C TRP A 355 -7.00 -15.40 -24.36
N PHE A 356 -6.55 -14.70 -25.40
CA PHE A 356 -6.62 -15.19 -26.79
C PHE A 356 -5.76 -16.45 -27.04
N LYS A 357 -4.60 -16.57 -26.37
CA LYS A 357 -3.79 -17.80 -26.42
C LYS A 357 -4.47 -19.00 -25.75
N LYS A 358 -5.23 -18.79 -24.68
CA LYS A 358 -5.96 -19.88 -24.00
C LYS A 358 -7.17 -20.37 -24.79
N GLY A 359 -7.84 -19.47 -25.52
CA GLY A 359 -9.00 -19.82 -26.36
C GLY A 359 -8.63 -20.54 -27.67
N SER A 360 -7.42 -20.34 -28.19
CA SER A 360 -6.97 -20.98 -29.45
C SER A 360 -6.51 -22.43 -29.29
N SER A 361 -6.19 -22.86 -28.07
CA SER A 361 -5.83 -24.26 -27.75
C SER A 361 -7.03 -25.18 -27.50
N ALA A 362 -8.27 -24.70 -27.58
CA ALA A 362 -9.49 -25.48 -27.32
C ALA A 362 -10.20 -26.01 -28.59
N GLY A 363 -9.62 -25.81 -29.78
CA GLY A 363 -10.25 -26.13 -31.07
C GLY A 363 -9.67 -27.32 -31.85
N THR A 364 -8.89 -28.19 -31.21
CA THR A 364 -8.38 -29.42 -31.83
C THR A 364 -8.55 -30.61 -30.90
N HIS A 365 -9.79 -31.06 -30.75
CA HIS A 365 -10.12 -32.44 -30.39
C HIS A 365 -11.48 -32.82 -30.98
#